data_AF-A0A965FYN9-F1
#
_entry.id   AF-A0A965FYN9-F1
#
_cell.length_a   1.000
_cell.length_b   1.000
_cell.length_c   1.000
_cell.angle_alpha   90.00
_cell.angle_beta   90.00
_cell.angle_gamma   90.00
#
_symmetry.space_group_name_H-M   'P 1'
#
loop_
_entity.id
_entity.type
_entity.pdbx_description
1 polymer ?
#
loop_
_entity_poly.entity_id
_entity_poly.type
_entity_poly.pdbx_seq_one_letter_code
_entity_poly.pdbx_strand_id
1 'polypeptide(L)'
;MTFSLDLTKPLSRFGLALNLALLSVVFYALSTAAFHYMSETLPHGEVAQKVAEVSRKSEEAAFSKAKSAAKGKAFDEKAAHEQAKVAAEVEVKKQEEEIHHHAVSGWAPFAVFLIILSAVFFAGFLSVYVQRRANDAGFTGLWLFVHHLGAWALAGYIAFYPFLAHNDLRKAWMPAFIAGLVLLLPVFVSGEGHGEHDDDHGHAH
;
A
#
# COMPACT_ATOMS: atom_id res chain seq x y z
N MET A 1 -21.62 1.99 10.03
CA MET A 1 -21.02 2.40 11.33
C MET A 1 -21.92 1.84 12.43
N THR A 2 -21.42 0.94 13.27
CA THR A 2 -22.25 -0.08 13.94
C THR A 2 -22.46 0.15 15.45
N PHE A 3 -21.95 1.23 16.04
CA PHE A 3 -22.09 1.47 17.49
C PHE A 3 -22.58 2.87 17.81
N SER A 4 -23.43 2.95 18.84
CA SER A 4 -24.14 4.14 19.31
C SER A 4 -23.21 5.34 19.55
N LEU A 5 -23.70 6.51 19.15
CA LEU A 5 -23.02 7.82 19.15
C LEU A 5 -23.15 8.58 20.49
N ASP A 6 -23.58 7.89 21.56
CA ASP A 6 -23.68 8.47 22.90
C ASP A 6 -22.28 8.48 23.55
N LEU A 7 -21.68 9.67 23.56
CA LEU A 7 -20.26 9.90 23.89
C LEU A 7 -19.99 9.94 25.40
N THR A 8 -21.05 9.99 26.21
CA THR A 8 -21.05 10.06 27.69
C THR A 8 -20.57 8.78 28.38
N LYS A 9 -20.44 7.67 27.65
CA LYS A 9 -20.16 6.34 28.22
C LYS A 9 -18.77 5.82 27.86
N PRO A 10 -18.13 5.02 28.75
CA PRO A 10 -16.85 4.37 28.46
C PRO A 10 -16.87 3.47 27.20
N LEU A 11 -18.07 3.00 26.79
CA LEU A 11 -18.27 2.32 25.51
C LEU A 11 -17.91 3.18 24.28
N SER A 12 -18.00 4.51 24.36
CA SER A 12 -17.68 5.42 23.24
C SER A 12 -16.16 5.50 23.01
N ARG A 13 -15.35 5.50 24.08
CA ARG A 13 -13.88 5.42 24.01
C ARG A 13 -13.41 4.08 23.43
N PHE A 14 -14.06 3.00 23.85
CA PHE A 14 -13.86 1.69 23.26
C PHE A 14 -14.26 1.67 21.77
N GLY A 15 -15.31 2.39 21.40
CA GLY A 15 -15.73 2.58 20.01
C GLY A 15 -14.65 3.21 19.13
N LEU A 16 -13.93 4.24 19.62
CA LEU A 16 -12.82 4.85 18.87
C LEU A 16 -11.64 3.88 18.71
N ALA A 17 -11.23 3.20 19.79
CA ALA A 17 -10.14 2.22 19.73
C ALA A 17 -10.48 1.04 18.80
N LEU A 18 -11.72 0.55 18.86
CA LEU A 18 -12.20 -0.51 17.98
C LEU A 18 -12.27 -0.06 16.52
N ASN A 19 -12.79 1.14 16.25
CA ASN A 19 -12.79 1.70 14.90
C ASN A 19 -11.38 1.90 14.37
N LEU A 20 -10.44 2.38 15.20
CA LEU A 20 -9.04 2.49 14.80
C LEU A 20 -8.45 1.13 14.47
N ALA A 21 -8.67 0.11 15.31
CA ALA A 21 -8.20 -1.25 15.05
C ALA A 21 -8.78 -1.81 13.74
N LEU A 22 -10.09 -1.66 13.52
CA LEU A 22 -10.77 -2.09 12.29
C LEU A 22 -10.22 -1.36 11.06
N LEU A 23 -10.13 -0.03 11.10
CA LEU A 23 -9.58 0.76 9.99
C LEU A 23 -8.12 0.36 9.73
N SER A 24 -7.32 0.18 10.78
CA SER A 24 -5.92 -0.25 10.66
C SER A 24 -5.83 -1.59 9.94
N VAL A 25 -6.63 -2.58 10.33
CA VAL A 25 -6.65 -3.91 9.67
C VAL A 25 -7.11 -3.80 8.22
N VAL A 26 -8.19 -3.07 7.95
CA VAL A 26 -8.72 -2.91 6.59
C VAL A 26 -7.72 -2.23 5.67
N PHE A 27 -7.18 -1.09 6.07
CA PHE A 27 -6.24 -0.34 5.25
C PHE A 27 -4.87 -1.02 5.16
N TYR A 28 -4.43 -1.74 6.19
CA TYR A 28 -3.27 -2.62 6.09
C TYR A 28 -3.47 -3.73 5.05
N ALA A 29 -4.60 -4.43 5.10
CA ALA A 29 -4.91 -5.51 4.16
C ALA A 29 -5.03 -5.00 2.72
N LEU A 30 -5.74 -3.87 2.52
CA LEU A 30 -5.85 -3.22 1.21
C LEU A 30 -4.49 -2.79 0.67
N SER A 31 -3.65 -2.17 1.50
CA SER A 31 -2.32 -1.72 1.07
C SER A 31 -1.41 -2.90 0.76
N THR A 32 -1.48 -3.98 1.54
CA THR A 32 -0.69 -5.19 1.32
C THR A 32 -1.10 -5.87 0.02
N ALA A 33 -2.41 -6.04 -0.21
CA ALA A 33 -2.93 -6.62 -1.44
C ALA A 33 -2.57 -5.77 -2.67
N ALA A 34 -2.76 -4.45 -2.59
CA ALA A 34 -2.41 -3.54 -3.67
C ALA A 34 -0.91 -3.55 -3.98
N PHE A 35 -0.07 -3.51 -2.94
CA PHE A 35 1.38 -3.55 -3.10
C PHE A 35 1.82 -4.86 -3.73
N HIS A 36 1.41 -6.00 -3.17
CA HIS A 36 1.77 -7.33 -3.69
C HIS A 36 1.29 -7.55 -5.13
N TYR A 37 0.07 -7.08 -5.46
CA TYR A 37 -0.44 -7.18 -6.83
C TYR A 37 0.43 -6.40 -7.82
N MET A 38 0.86 -5.18 -7.44
CA MET A 38 1.68 -4.32 -8.29
C MET A 38 3.17 -4.70 -8.30
N SER A 39 3.72 -5.24 -7.22
CA SER A 39 5.14 -5.56 -7.11
C SER A 39 5.49 -6.98 -7.54
N GLU A 40 4.52 -7.89 -7.52
CA GLU A 40 4.75 -9.31 -7.84
C GLU A 40 3.80 -9.80 -8.93
N THR A 41 2.48 -9.67 -8.75
CA THR A 41 1.53 -10.35 -9.65
C THR A 41 1.58 -9.80 -11.08
N LEU A 42 1.52 -8.48 -11.24
CA LEU A 42 1.56 -7.83 -12.55
C LEU A 42 2.93 -7.94 -13.23
N PRO A 43 4.06 -7.65 -12.56
CA PRO A 43 5.37 -7.84 -13.15
C PRO A 43 5.61 -9.28 -13.62
N HIS A 44 5.26 -10.30 -12.82
CA HIS A 44 5.43 -11.70 -13.24
C HIS A 44 4.62 -12.03 -14.51
N GLY A 45 3.38 -11.52 -14.61
CA GLY A 45 2.56 -11.70 -15.80
C GLY A 45 3.17 -11.06 -17.04
N GLU A 46 3.70 -9.85 -16.91
CA GLU A 46 4.36 -9.13 -17.99
C GLU A 46 5.68 -9.79 -18.41
N VAL A 47 6.49 -10.23 -17.45
CA VAL A 47 7.72 -10.99 -17.70
C VAL A 47 7.41 -12.26 -18.50
N ALA A 48 6.42 -13.05 -18.08
CA ALA A 48 6.05 -14.27 -18.78
C ALA A 48 5.62 -14.00 -20.24
N GLN A 49 4.85 -12.93 -20.47
CA GLN A 49 4.45 -12.53 -21.82
C GLN A 49 5.64 -12.08 -22.67
N LYS A 50 6.55 -11.29 -22.10
CA LYS A 50 7.73 -10.77 -22.81
C LYS A 50 8.75 -11.87 -23.11
N VAL A 51 8.98 -12.78 -22.18
CA VAL A 51 9.79 -13.98 -22.40
C VAL A 51 9.22 -14.84 -23.52
N ALA A 52 7.90 -15.08 -23.53
CA ALA A 52 7.26 -15.83 -24.62
C ALA A 52 7.37 -15.10 -25.97
N GLU A 53 7.24 -13.77 -25.98
CA GLU A 53 7.41 -12.95 -27.18
C GLU A 53 8.83 -13.03 -27.74
N VAL A 54 9.86 -12.90 -26.89
CA VAL A 54 11.28 -12.99 -27.26
C VAL A 54 11.62 -14.39 -27.75
N SER A 55 11.15 -15.44 -27.04
CA SER A 55 11.36 -16.83 -27.45
C SER A 55 10.80 -17.07 -28.85
N ARG A 56 9.52 -16.72 -29.10
CA ARG A 56 8.90 -16.93 -30.41
C ARG A 56 9.62 -16.17 -31.52
N LYS A 57 9.96 -14.89 -31.29
CA LYS A 57 10.69 -14.09 -32.30
C LYS A 57 12.07 -14.67 -32.59
N SER A 58 12.78 -15.15 -31.58
CA SER A 58 14.09 -15.76 -31.74
C SER A 58 14.02 -17.11 -32.46
N GLU A 59 13.03 -17.96 -32.12
CA GLU A 59 12.77 -19.22 -32.81
C GLU A 59 12.46 -19.00 -34.30
N GLU A 60 11.53 -18.09 -34.61
CA GLU A 60 11.16 -17.77 -35.99
C GLU A 60 12.34 -17.22 -36.79
N ALA A 61 13.15 -16.33 -36.19
CA ALA A 61 14.33 -15.76 -36.82
C ALA A 61 15.41 -16.83 -37.06
N ALA A 62 15.69 -17.69 -36.08
CA ALA A 62 16.68 -18.76 -36.18
C ALA A 62 16.26 -19.82 -37.22
N PHE A 63 14.98 -20.23 -37.20
CA PHE A 63 14.43 -21.17 -38.16
C PHE A 63 14.43 -20.60 -39.58
N SER A 64 13.97 -19.36 -39.77
CA SER A 64 14.00 -18.67 -41.07
C SER A 64 15.42 -18.57 -41.62
N LYS A 65 16.39 -18.24 -40.76
CA LYS A 65 17.81 -18.22 -41.11
C LYS A 65 18.30 -19.60 -41.54
N ALA A 66 18.00 -20.66 -40.79
CA ALA A 66 18.37 -22.05 -41.13
C ALA A 66 17.77 -22.49 -42.48
N LYS A 67 16.48 -22.20 -42.71
CA LYS A 67 15.78 -22.48 -43.97
C LYS A 67 16.40 -21.73 -45.15
N SER A 68 16.74 -20.46 -44.97
CA SER A 68 17.39 -19.64 -46.00
C SER A 68 18.82 -20.10 -46.32
N ALA A 69 19.53 -20.68 -45.35
CA ALA A 69 20.88 -21.21 -45.54
C ALA A 69 20.89 -22.55 -46.28
N ALA A 70 19.80 -23.31 -46.20
CA ALA A 70 19.69 -24.63 -46.83
C ALA A 70 19.50 -24.60 -48.37
N LYS A 71 19.26 -23.43 -49.00
CA LYS A 71 19.09 -23.21 -50.47
C LYS A 71 19.37 -24.42 -51.37
N GLY A 72 18.37 -25.29 -51.55
CA GLY A 72 18.41 -26.42 -52.48
C GLY A 72 19.02 -27.75 -51.97
N LYS A 73 19.41 -27.84 -50.70
CA LYS A 73 19.85 -29.08 -50.02
C LYS A 73 18.72 -29.69 -49.19
N ALA A 74 18.87 -30.97 -48.85
CA ALA A 74 17.97 -31.63 -47.89
C ALA A 74 17.95 -30.85 -46.57
N PHE A 75 16.78 -30.33 -46.22
CA PHE A 75 16.54 -29.56 -45.00
C PHE A 75 15.82 -30.44 -43.98
N ASP A 76 16.45 -30.68 -42.84
CA ASP A 76 15.81 -31.34 -41.71
C ASP A 76 15.06 -30.31 -40.88
N GLU A 77 13.76 -30.21 -41.13
CA GLU A 77 12.86 -29.28 -40.46
C GLU A 77 12.79 -29.53 -38.95
N LYS A 78 12.89 -30.79 -38.52
CA LYS A 78 12.82 -31.16 -37.09
C LYS A 78 14.09 -30.71 -36.37
N ALA A 79 15.26 -30.99 -36.93
CA ALA A 79 16.53 -30.54 -36.38
C ALA A 79 16.65 -29.00 -36.38
N ALA A 80 16.12 -28.33 -37.40
CA ALA A 80 16.09 -26.86 -37.46
C ALA A 80 15.19 -26.24 -36.38
N HIS A 81 14.04 -26.85 -36.08
CA HIS A 81 13.18 -26.42 -34.98
C HIS A 81 13.85 -26.63 -33.60
N GLU A 82 14.54 -27.75 -33.38
CA GLU A 82 15.29 -27.96 -32.13
C GLU A 82 16.43 -26.95 -31.96
N GLN A 83 17.19 -26.69 -33.02
CA GLN A 83 18.25 -25.67 -32.97
C GLN A 83 17.68 -24.26 -32.77
N ALA A 84 16.54 -23.94 -33.36
CA ALA A 84 15.86 -22.66 -33.17
C ALA A 84 15.39 -22.48 -31.71
N LYS A 85 14.86 -23.52 -31.08
CA LYS A 85 14.50 -23.50 -29.65
C LYS A 85 15.71 -23.27 -28.74
N VAL A 86 16.81 -23.96 -28.99
CA VAL A 86 18.05 -23.76 -28.21
C VAL A 86 18.58 -22.33 -28.38
N ALA A 87 18.55 -21.79 -29.60
CA ALA A 87 18.95 -20.40 -29.85
C ALA A 87 18.02 -19.40 -29.14
N ALA A 88 16.72 -19.68 -29.08
CA ALA A 88 15.75 -18.86 -28.38
C ALA A 88 15.95 -18.87 -26.86
N GLU A 89 16.21 -20.03 -26.25
CA GLU A 89 16.52 -20.12 -24.81
C GLU A 89 17.76 -19.31 -24.44
N VAL A 90 18.80 -19.32 -25.28
CA VAL A 90 20.02 -18.51 -25.07
C VAL A 90 19.70 -17.03 -25.13
N GLU A 91 18.85 -16.60 -26.06
CA GLU A 91 18.50 -15.19 -26.21
C GLU A 91 17.57 -14.70 -25.09
N VAL A 92 16.61 -15.53 -24.65
CA VAL A 92 15.79 -15.26 -23.48
C VAL A 92 16.67 -15.03 -22.26
N LYS A 93 17.63 -15.92 -21.97
CA LYS A 93 18.53 -15.79 -20.81
C LYS A 93 19.36 -14.51 -20.81
N LYS A 94 19.74 -14.00 -21.99
CA LYS A 94 20.47 -12.72 -22.07
C LYS A 94 19.58 -11.52 -21.74
N GLN A 95 18.30 -11.60 -22.06
CA GLN A 95 17.36 -10.49 -21.90
C GLN A 95 16.51 -10.60 -20.63
N GLU A 96 16.54 -11.75 -19.95
CA GLU A 96 15.67 -12.08 -18.82
C GLU A 96 15.75 -11.05 -17.69
N GLU A 97 16.96 -10.67 -17.29
CA GLU A 97 17.16 -9.68 -16.22
C GLU A 97 16.64 -8.29 -16.63
N GLU A 98 16.86 -7.87 -17.87
CA GLU A 98 16.37 -6.59 -18.39
C GLU A 98 14.84 -6.58 -18.50
N ILE A 99 14.24 -7.67 -18.99
CA ILE A 99 12.79 -7.86 -19.06
C ILE A 99 12.19 -7.79 -17.65
N HIS A 100 12.79 -8.49 -16.69
CA HIS A 100 12.35 -8.47 -15.30
C HIS A 100 12.45 -7.08 -14.70
N HIS A 101 13.60 -6.41 -14.86
CA HIS A 101 13.82 -5.06 -14.36
C HIS A 101 12.83 -4.05 -14.96
N HIS A 102 12.60 -4.08 -16.28
CA HIS A 102 11.63 -3.20 -16.94
C HIS A 102 10.20 -3.45 -16.47
N ALA A 103 9.78 -4.71 -16.31
CA ALA A 103 8.45 -5.01 -15.80
C ALA A 103 8.28 -4.50 -14.36
N VAL A 104 9.21 -4.78 -13.46
CA VAL A 104 9.14 -4.33 -12.06
C VAL A 104 9.17 -2.79 -11.97
N SER A 105 10.08 -2.14 -12.68
CA SER A 105 10.19 -0.67 -12.67
C SER A 105 8.98 0.02 -13.30
N GLY A 106 8.32 -0.61 -14.27
CA GLY A 106 7.07 -0.12 -14.86
C GLY A 106 5.92 -0.05 -13.85
N TRP A 107 5.79 -1.04 -12.97
CA TRP A 107 4.70 -1.12 -12.00
C TRP A 107 4.98 -0.45 -10.65
N ALA A 108 6.25 -0.26 -10.29
CA ALA A 108 6.65 0.30 -9.00
C ALA A 108 6.00 1.67 -8.67
N PRO A 109 5.91 2.65 -9.60
CA PRO A 109 5.24 3.93 -9.31
C PRO A 109 3.75 3.77 -8.95
N PHE A 110 3.06 2.81 -9.58
CA PHE A 110 1.65 2.54 -9.31
C PHE A 110 1.46 1.88 -7.95
N ALA A 111 2.37 0.99 -7.54
CA ALA A 111 2.38 0.42 -6.20
C ALA A 111 2.45 1.52 -5.13
N VAL A 112 3.38 2.47 -5.30
CA VAL A 112 3.55 3.60 -4.37
C VAL A 112 2.33 4.53 -4.41
N PHE A 113 1.80 4.84 -5.60
CA PHE A 113 0.62 5.68 -5.75
C PHE A 113 -0.61 5.11 -5.01
N LEU A 114 -0.87 3.80 -5.13
CA LEU A 114 -1.99 3.16 -4.44
C LEU A 114 -1.80 3.17 -2.91
N ILE A 115 -0.58 3.00 -2.42
CA ILE A 115 -0.27 3.13 -0.99
C ILE A 115 -0.51 4.56 -0.50
N ILE A 116 -0.10 5.58 -1.28
CA ILE A 116 -0.38 6.98 -0.95
C ILE A 116 -1.89 7.23 -0.84
N LEU A 117 -2.68 6.75 -1.81
CA LEU A 117 -4.13 6.87 -1.76
C LEU A 117 -4.69 6.19 -0.51
N SER A 118 -4.25 4.98 -0.22
CA SER A 118 -4.63 4.24 0.99
C SER A 118 -4.34 5.03 2.26
N ALA A 119 -3.14 5.63 2.37
CA ALA A 119 -2.75 6.48 3.48
C ALA A 119 -3.64 7.73 3.60
N VAL A 120 -3.93 8.41 2.50
CA VAL A 120 -4.78 9.62 2.46
C VAL A 120 -6.21 9.30 2.88
N PHE A 121 -6.81 8.23 2.34
CA PHE A 121 -8.15 7.81 2.73
C PHE A 121 -8.20 7.39 4.19
N PHE A 122 -7.24 6.60 4.65
CA PHE A 122 -7.18 6.19 6.06
C PHE A 122 -7.03 7.40 6.98
N ALA A 123 -6.07 8.28 6.71
CA ALA A 123 -5.85 9.49 7.50
C ALA A 123 -7.07 10.42 7.48
N GLY A 124 -7.78 10.52 6.35
CA GLY A 124 -9.02 11.27 6.21
C GLY A 124 -10.14 10.72 7.09
N PHE A 125 -10.43 9.42 7.00
CA PHE A 125 -11.42 8.77 7.87
C PHE A 125 -11.06 8.92 9.33
N LEU A 126 -9.81 8.63 9.71
CA LEU A 126 -9.34 8.74 11.08
C LEU A 126 -9.41 10.20 11.59
N SER A 127 -9.10 11.18 10.75
CA SER A 127 -9.18 12.60 11.08
C SER A 127 -10.58 13.04 11.46
N VAL A 128 -11.63 12.53 10.80
CA VAL A 128 -13.02 12.84 11.18
C VAL A 128 -13.33 12.35 12.59
N TYR A 129 -12.91 11.14 12.94
CA TYR A 129 -13.11 10.58 14.28
C TYR A 129 -12.32 11.34 15.35
N VAL A 130 -11.04 11.62 15.06
CA VAL A 130 -10.15 12.38 15.94
C VAL A 130 -10.70 13.77 16.18
N GLN A 131 -11.18 14.45 15.14
CA GLN A 131 -11.73 15.80 15.26
C GLN A 131 -12.99 15.83 16.12
N ARG A 132 -13.92 14.89 15.91
CA ARG A 132 -15.12 14.80 16.74
C ARG A 132 -14.77 14.60 18.21
N ARG A 133 -13.88 13.65 18.50
CA ARG A 133 -13.49 13.35 19.88
C ARG A 133 -12.71 14.47 20.52
N ALA A 134 -11.84 15.14 19.76
CA ALA A 134 -11.11 16.30 20.23
C ALA A 134 -12.06 17.45 20.61
N ASN A 135 -13.08 17.71 19.78
CA ASN A 135 -14.11 18.69 20.09
C ASN A 135 -14.88 18.33 21.38
N ASP A 136 -15.29 17.07 21.54
CA ASP A 136 -16.02 16.61 22.74
C ASP A 136 -15.16 16.77 24.02
N ALA A 137 -13.84 16.62 23.89
CA ALA A 137 -12.89 16.80 24.99
C ALA A 137 -12.46 18.26 25.20
N GLY A 138 -13.02 19.22 24.44
CA GLY A 138 -12.67 20.64 24.54
C GLY A 138 -11.32 21.02 23.90
N PHE A 139 -10.69 20.12 23.15
CA PHE A 139 -9.45 20.41 22.44
C PHE A 139 -9.73 21.27 21.20
N THR A 140 -9.30 22.53 21.25
CA THR A 140 -9.46 23.50 20.15
C THR A 140 -8.12 24.08 19.71
N GLY A 141 -8.12 24.74 18.53
CA GLY A 141 -6.94 25.42 18.01
C GLY A 141 -5.76 24.48 17.72
N LEU A 142 -4.57 24.82 18.23
CA LEU A 142 -3.32 24.10 17.94
C LEU A 142 -3.36 22.61 18.37
N TRP A 143 -4.11 22.28 19.42
CA TRP A 143 -4.25 20.89 19.89
C TRP A 143 -4.90 19.98 18.84
N LEU A 144 -5.91 20.50 18.12
CA LEU A 144 -6.57 19.75 17.06
C LEU A 144 -5.59 19.37 15.94
N PHE A 145 -4.74 20.33 15.54
CA PHE A 145 -3.73 20.13 14.52
C PHE A 145 -2.74 19.02 14.90
N VAL A 146 -2.27 19.00 16.15
CA VAL A 146 -1.35 17.97 16.66
C VAL A 146 -1.98 16.58 16.59
N HIS A 147 -3.26 16.44 16.90
CA HIS A 147 -3.95 15.16 16.81
C HIS A 147 -4.14 14.69 15.35
N HIS A 148 -4.37 15.62 14.42
CA HIS A 148 -4.37 15.28 12.99
C HIS A 148 -2.98 14.83 12.52
N LEU A 149 -1.90 15.50 12.93
CA LEU A 149 -0.54 15.01 12.62
C LEU A 149 -0.32 13.58 13.16
N GLY A 150 -0.81 13.28 14.36
CA GLY A 150 -0.79 11.94 14.92
C GLY A 150 -1.56 10.91 14.06
N ALA A 151 -2.76 11.27 13.63
CA ALA A 151 -3.60 10.45 12.75
C ALA A 151 -2.90 10.16 11.41
N TRP A 152 -2.28 11.17 10.81
CA TRP A 152 -1.54 11.04 9.55
C TRP A 152 -0.28 10.18 9.70
N ALA A 153 0.49 10.37 10.78
CA ALA A 153 1.67 9.56 11.04
C ALA A 153 1.32 8.07 11.24
N LEU A 154 0.25 7.80 11.99
CA LEU A 154 -0.26 6.45 12.22
C LEU A 154 -0.78 5.81 10.93
N ALA A 155 -1.69 6.49 10.23
CA ALA A 155 -2.29 6.01 9.00
C ALA A 155 -1.25 5.80 7.90
N GLY A 156 -0.31 6.74 7.77
CA GLY A 156 0.82 6.66 6.85
C GLY A 156 1.67 5.43 7.13
N TYR A 157 2.10 5.21 8.37
CA TYR A 157 2.92 4.03 8.69
C TYR A 157 2.19 2.71 8.39
N ILE A 158 0.91 2.60 8.73
CA ILE A 158 0.13 1.38 8.51
C ILE A 158 -0.08 1.12 7.02
N ALA A 159 -0.45 2.15 6.25
CA ALA A 159 -0.63 2.01 4.80
C ALA A 159 0.71 1.69 4.10
N PHE A 160 1.80 2.33 4.51
CA PHE A 160 3.13 2.08 3.95
C PHE A 160 3.80 0.81 4.48
N TYR A 161 3.25 0.14 5.48
CA TYR A 161 3.86 -1.05 6.09
C TYR A 161 4.36 -2.08 5.08
N PRO A 162 3.59 -2.53 4.05
CA PRO A 162 4.07 -3.49 3.06
C PRO A 162 5.30 -2.99 2.30
N PHE A 163 5.31 -1.72 1.87
CA PHE A 163 6.47 -1.10 1.21
C PHE A 163 7.68 -1.01 2.15
N LEU A 164 7.47 -0.56 3.39
CA LEU A 164 8.53 -0.48 4.39
C LEU A 164 9.08 -1.86 4.73
N ALA A 165 8.23 -2.88 4.73
CA ALA A 165 8.61 -4.27 4.98
C ALA A 165 9.45 -4.84 3.84
N HIS A 166 9.06 -4.58 2.59
CA HIS A 166 9.75 -5.04 1.40
C HIS A 166 11.15 -4.41 1.25
N ASN A 167 11.30 -3.15 1.68
CA ASN A 167 12.57 -2.40 1.56
C ASN A 167 13.40 -2.38 2.87
N ASP A 168 13.03 -3.17 3.87
CA ASP A 168 13.65 -3.20 5.21
C ASP A 168 13.77 -1.84 5.92
N LEU A 169 12.79 -0.95 5.68
CA LEU A 169 12.72 0.41 6.22
C LEU A 169 11.89 0.51 7.52
N ARG A 170 11.25 -0.57 7.97
CA ARG A 170 10.33 -0.54 9.13
C ARG A 170 10.96 0.09 10.37
N LYS A 171 12.22 -0.29 10.69
CA LYS A 171 12.92 0.23 11.88
C LYS A 171 13.17 1.74 11.80
N ALA A 172 13.50 2.25 10.62
CA ALA A 172 13.74 3.67 10.40
C ALA A 172 12.47 4.51 10.57
N TRP A 173 11.31 3.96 10.23
CA TRP A 173 10.02 4.65 10.30
C TRP A 173 9.21 4.37 11.58
N MET A 174 9.63 3.39 12.38
CA MET A 174 8.99 3.07 13.66
C MET A 174 8.91 4.24 14.64
N PRO A 175 9.91 5.16 14.75
CA PRO A 175 9.76 6.35 15.57
C PRO A 175 8.60 7.25 15.14
N ALA A 176 8.35 7.40 13.82
CA ALA A 176 7.22 8.19 13.32
C ALA A 176 5.87 7.55 13.69
N PHE A 177 5.79 6.21 13.64
CA PHE A 177 4.62 5.47 14.12
C PHE A 177 4.36 5.68 15.61
N ILE A 178 5.40 5.53 16.44
CA ILE A 178 5.31 5.73 17.89
C ILE A 178 4.90 7.17 18.20
N ALA A 179 5.52 8.15 17.55
CA ALA A 179 5.14 9.55 17.68
C ALA A 179 3.66 9.75 17.31
N GLY A 180 3.20 9.15 16.21
CA GLY A 180 1.80 9.18 15.81
C GLY A 180 0.84 8.68 16.89
N LEU A 181 1.16 7.53 17.52
CA LEU A 181 0.38 6.99 18.63
C LEU A 181 0.39 7.92 19.84
N VAL A 182 1.56 8.45 20.22
CA VAL A 182 1.69 9.37 21.36
C VAL A 182 0.86 10.63 21.15
N LEU A 183 0.88 11.20 19.95
CA LEU A 183 0.08 12.38 19.62
C LEU A 183 -1.43 12.12 19.67
N LEU A 184 -1.87 10.87 19.53
CA LEU A 184 -3.30 10.51 19.62
C LEU A 184 -3.76 10.14 21.04
N LEU A 185 -2.84 9.81 21.96
CA LEU A 185 -3.19 9.40 23.34
C LEU A 185 -4.17 10.35 24.05
N PRO A 186 -4.02 11.69 23.97
CA PRO A 186 -4.94 12.58 24.69
C PRO A 186 -6.40 12.43 24.24
N VAL A 187 -6.63 12.11 22.97
CA VAL A 187 -7.97 11.90 22.38
C VAL A 187 -8.62 10.60 22.90
N PHE A 188 -7.80 9.60 23.23
CA PHE A 188 -8.26 8.34 23.81
C PHE A 188 -8.54 8.41 25.31
N VAL A 189 -7.79 9.23 26.04
CA VAL A 189 -7.81 9.25 27.51
C VAL A 189 -8.70 10.35 28.09
N SER A 190 -8.78 11.50 27.42
CA SER A 190 -9.52 12.66 27.95
C SER A 190 -11.03 12.42 27.99
N GLY A 191 -11.68 12.86 29.06
CA GLY A 191 -13.15 12.87 29.21
C GLY A 191 -13.82 14.00 28.43
N GLU A 192 -15.15 14.08 28.50
CA GLU A 192 -15.86 15.26 27.97
C GLU A 192 -15.42 16.49 28.75
N GLY A 193 -15.10 17.58 28.02
CA GLY A 193 -14.61 18.84 28.59
C GLY A 193 -15.72 19.79 29.05
N HIS A 194 -16.99 19.39 28.98
CA HIS A 194 -18.11 20.19 29.46
C HIS A 194 -18.63 19.65 30.79
N GLY A 195 -17.95 20.08 31.84
CA GLY A 195 -18.38 19.95 33.22
C GLY A 195 -17.84 21.12 34.02
N GLU A 196 -18.02 22.36 33.55
CA GLU A 196 -17.92 23.58 34.37
C GLU A 196 -18.42 24.78 33.54
N HIS A 197 -19.32 25.56 34.15
CA HIS A 197 -20.06 26.73 33.63
C HIS A 197 -21.30 26.47 32.76
N ASP A 198 -22.36 26.00 33.42
CA ASP A 198 -23.72 26.57 33.22
C ASP A 198 -24.64 26.38 34.45
N ASP A 199 -24.17 25.72 35.51
CA ASP A 199 -24.93 25.54 36.77
C ASP A 199 -24.52 26.52 37.89
N ASP A 200 -24.21 27.77 37.58
CA ASP A 200 -24.08 28.79 38.63
C ASP A 200 -24.57 30.15 38.15
N HIS A 201 -25.85 30.41 38.37
CA HIS A 201 -26.37 31.62 39.02
C HIS A 201 -27.89 31.51 39.20
N GLY A 202 -28.30 30.59 40.08
CA GLY A 202 -29.51 30.77 40.86
C GLY A 202 -29.18 31.55 42.14
N HIS A 203 -29.90 32.67 42.33
CA HIS A 203 -30.05 33.49 43.55
C HIS A 203 -29.03 34.63 43.80
N ALA A 204 -29.46 35.88 43.61
CA ALA A 204 -29.91 36.75 44.71
C ALA A 204 -30.24 38.19 44.24
N HIS A 205 -31.28 38.74 44.89
CA HIS A 205 -31.82 40.12 44.90
C HIS A 205 -32.75 40.55 43.77
#